data_AF-A0A537ZL46-F1
#
_entry.id   AF-A0A537ZL46-F1
#
_cell.length_a   1.000
_cell.length_b   1.000
_cell.length_c   1.000
_cell.angle_alpha   90.00
_cell.angle_beta   90.00
_cell.angle_gamma   90.00
#
_symmetry.space_group_name_H-M   'P 1'
#
loop_
_entity.id
_entity.type
_entity.pdbx_description
1 polymer ?
#
loop_
_entity_poly.entity_id
_entity_poly.type
_entity_poly.pdbx_seq_one_letter_code
_entity_poly.pdbx_strand_id
1 'polypeptide(L)'
;MTASSSRSAIAAVAAAVILAGCGGGSSFTSKADSICKDSSARLKAIPRPKTLAGFAGYLDQASAEVHKARTKLGALKPPADKAGAYAAYLSALQGQIGVFDQARALAHAGKTREALLVLGRGRASAAALRARAKALGLKGCSR
;
A
#
# COMPACT_ATOMS: atom_id res chain seq x y z
N MET A 1 -79.91 -2.12 4.07
CA MET A 1 -78.84 -2.12 5.09
C MET A 1 -77.51 -2.01 4.36
N THR A 2 -76.83 -0.87 4.54
CA THR A 2 -75.38 -0.56 4.37
C THR A 2 -74.67 -1.01 3.08
N ALA A 3 -74.51 -0.17 2.04
CA ALA A 3 -73.65 1.02 1.87
C ALA A 3 -72.20 0.72 1.43
N SER A 4 -71.90 1.19 0.22
CA SER A 4 -70.63 1.21 -0.52
C SER A 4 -69.67 2.28 0.02
N SER A 5 -68.36 1.95 0.12
CA SER A 5 -67.13 2.80 0.05
C SER A 5 -65.97 1.92 0.57
N SER A 6 -64.74 1.85 0.03
CA SER A 6 -63.86 2.88 -0.50
C SER A 6 -62.75 2.24 -1.34
N ARG A 7 -62.29 2.96 -2.37
CA ARG A 7 -61.12 2.64 -3.19
C ARG A 7 -59.85 2.68 -2.33
N SER A 8 -59.07 1.58 -2.28
CA SER A 8 -57.68 1.63 -1.82
C SER A 8 -56.77 0.93 -2.82
N ALA A 9 -56.02 1.79 -3.50
CA ALA A 9 -55.02 1.50 -4.50
C ALA A 9 -53.74 0.91 -3.87
N ILE A 10 -53.09 0.04 -4.63
CA ILE A 10 -51.63 -0.15 -4.75
C ILE A 10 -50.89 -0.45 -3.43
N ALA A 11 -50.64 -1.73 -3.17
CA ALA A 11 -49.51 -2.13 -2.31
C ALA A 11 -48.32 -2.44 -3.23
N ALA A 12 -47.42 -1.46 -3.36
CA ALA A 12 -46.21 -1.51 -4.16
C ALA A 12 -45.22 -2.56 -3.63
N VAL A 13 -44.79 -3.47 -4.50
CA VAL A 13 -43.60 -4.28 -4.32
C VAL A 13 -42.39 -3.38 -4.54
N ALA A 14 -41.75 -2.93 -3.46
CA ALA A 14 -40.48 -2.21 -3.51
C ALA A 14 -39.40 -3.05 -2.80
N ALA A 15 -38.65 -3.80 -3.59
CA ALA A 15 -37.43 -4.46 -3.17
C ALA A 15 -36.36 -3.40 -2.84
N ALA A 16 -36.05 -3.22 -1.57
CA ALA A 16 -34.90 -2.42 -1.12
C ALA A 16 -33.74 -3.35 -0.74
N VAL A 17 -32.94 -3.73 -1.74
CA VAL A 17 -31.62 -4.33 -1.51
C VAL A 17 -30.66 -3.20 -1.13
N ILE A 18 -30.49 -2.94 0.18
CA ILE A 18 -29.41 -2.08 0.67
C ILE A 18 -28.15 -2.93 0.85
N LEU A 19 -27.42 -3.13 -0.26
CA LEU A 19 -26.01 -3.52 -0.23
C LEU A 19 -25.17 -2.24 -0.09
N ALA A 20 -24.95 -1.77 1.14
CA ALA A 20 -23.99 -0.69 1.39
C ALA A 20 -23.24 -0.90 2.73
N GLY A 21 -22.08 -1.55 2.59
CA GLY A 21 -20.84 -1.33 3.34
C GLY A 21 -20.90 -1.02 4.84
N CYS A 22 -20.57 -2.01 5.67
CA CYS A 22 -19.99 -1.74 6.99
C CYS A 22 -19.00 -2.85 7.38
N GLY A 23 -17.70 -2.53 7.44
CA GLY A 23 -16.68 -3.38 8.08
C GLY A 23 -15.44 -3.74 7.24
N GLY A 24 -15.56 -3.82 5.91
CA GLY A 24 -14.43 -4.21 5.04
C GLY A 24 -13.30 -3.18 4.99
N GLY A 25 -13.65 -1.89 4.98
CA GLY A 25 -12.69 -0.78 4.88
C GLY A 25 -11.74 -0.68 6.07
N SER A 26 -12.26 -0.79 7.29
CA SER A 26 -11.46 -0.72 8.52
C SER A 26 -10.55 -1.94 8.70
N SER A 27 -11.02 -3.12 8.29
CA SER A 27 -10.21 -4.35 8.31
C SER A 27 -9.07 -4.30 7.29
N PHE A 28 -9.32 -3.75 6.11
CA PHE A 28 -8.30 -3.55 5.07
C PHE A 28 -7.22 -2.56 5.52
N THR A 29 -7.61 -1.36 5.96
CA THR A 29 -6.63 -0.33 6.37
C THR A 29 -5.80 -0.78 7.56
N SER A 30 -6.41 -1.45 8.55
CA SER A 30 -5.70 -2.00 9.71
C SER A 30 -4.65 -3.05 9.32
N LYS A 31 -4.99 -3.98 8.42
CA LYS A 31 -4.05 -5.00 7.91
C LYS A 31 -2.89 -4.36 7.14
N ALA A 32 -3.19 -3.44 6.23
CA ALA A 32 -2.17 -2.72 5.46
C ALA A 32 -1.23 -1.91 6.39
N ASP A 33 -1.79 -1.21 7.37
CA ASP A 33 -1.01 -0.45 8.34
C ASP A 33 -0.11 -1.34 9.21
N SER A 34 -0.60 -2.52 9.60
CA SER A 34 0.19 -3.49 10.35
C SER A 34 1.39 -4.00 9.54
N ILE A 35 1.18 -4.33 8.26
CA ILE A 35 2.27 -4.75 7.35
C ILE A 35 3.32 -3.64 7.22
N CYS A 36 2.90 -2.40 7.00
CA CYS A 36 3.81 -1.28 6.85
C CYS A 36 4.57 -0.95 8.15
N LYS A 37 3.93 -1.10 9.32
CA LYS A 37 4.59 -0.95 10.63
C LYS A 37 5.62 -2.05 10.87
N ASP A 38 5.28 -3.32 10.62
CA ASP A 38 6.20 -4.46 10.73
C ASP A 38 7.42 -4.28 9.81
N SER A 39 7.17 -3.96 8.53
CA SER A 39 8.25 -3.68 7.57
C SER A 39 9.12 -2.50 8.00
N SER A 40 8.51 -1.40 8.48
CA SER A 40 9.27 -0.24 8.98
C SER A 40 10.11 -0.58 10.20
N ALA A 41 9.61 -1.41 11.12
CA ALA A 41 10.36 -1.86 12.29
C ALA A 41 11.55 -2.74 11.87
N ARG A 42 11.35 -3.67 10.94
CA ARG A 42 12.41 -4.53 10.39
C ARG A 42 13.46 -3.72 9.65
N LEU A 43 13.07 -2.77 8.81
CA LEU A 43 13.99 -1.86 8.11
C LEU A 43 14.82 -1.02 9.09
N LYS A 44 14.23 -0.54 10.19
CA LYS A 44 14.97 0.19 11.24
C LYS A 44 15.95 -0.68 12.01
N ALA A 45 15.67 -1.99 12.13
CA ALA A 45 16.54 -2.94 12.79
C ALA A 45 17.75 -3.35 11.94
N ILE A 46 17.75 -3.06 10.62
CA ILE A 46 18.88 -3.32 9.75
C ILE A 46 20.04 -2.38 10.17
N PRO A 47 21.21 -2.92 10.57
CA PRO A 47 22.35 -2.12 10.95
C PRO A 47 22.81 -1.23 9.79
N ARG A 48 22.94 0.07 10.04
CA ARG A 48 23.46 0.99 9.03
C ARG A 48 24.95 0.73 8.78
N PRO A 49 25.38 0.59 7.52
CA PRO A 49 26.77 0.35 7.20
C PRO A 49 27.57 1.63 7.50
N LYS A 50 28.73 1.45 8.14
CA LYS A 50 29.69 2.54 8.40
C LYS A 50 30.71 2.72 7.26
N THR A 51 30.72 1.78 6.31
CA THR A 51 31.68 1.73 5.20
C THR A 51 30.96 1.43 3.89
N LEU A 52 31.58 1.80 2.78
CA LEU A 52 31.04 1.49 1.44
C LEU A 52 30.98 -0.02 1.18
N ALA A 53 31.91 -0.79 1.74
CA ALA A 53 31.93 -2.25 1.62
C ALA A 53 30.68 -2.92 2.23
N GLY A 54 30.13 -2.36 3.31
CA GLY A 54 28.89 -2.88 3.92
C GLY A 54 27.61 -2.44 3.22
N PHE A 55 27.69 -1.57 2.21
CA PHE A 55 26.52 -0.95 1.60
C PHE A 55 25.68 -1.94 0.77
N ALA A 56 26.34 -2.84 0.04
CA ALA A 56 25.64 -3.86 -0.74
C ALA A 56 24.83 -4.81 0.15
N GLY A 57 25.44 -5.31 1.23
CA GLY A 57 24.75 -6.18 2.21
C GLY A 57 23.60 -5.48 2.93
N TYR A 58 23.74 -4.19 3.24
CA TYR A 58 22.64 -3.39 3.76
C TYR A 58 21.46 -3.30 2.76
N LEU A 59 21.75 -3.08 1.48
CA LEU A 59 20.72 -3.03 0.44
C LEU A 59 20.08 -4.40 0.17
N ASP A 60 20.81 -5.50 0.33
CA ASP A 60 20.26 -6.86 0.26
C ASP A 60 19.18 -7.06 1.34
N GLN A 61 19.51 -6.74 2.59
CA GLN A 61 18.59 -6.87 3.72
C GLN A 61 17.37 -5.94 3.55
N ALA A 62 17.59 -4.70 3.12
CA ALA A 62 16.51 -3.74 2.92
C ALA A 62 15.59 -4.15 1.76
N SER A 63 16.15 -4.57 0.62
CA SER A 63 15.38 -5.03 -0.54
C SER A 63 14.50 -6.23 -0.17
N ALA A 64 15.05 -7.23 0.55
CA ALA A 64 14.28 -8.38 1.00
C ALA A 64 13.06 -8.00 1.85
N GLU A 65 13.20 -7.05 2.78
CA GLU A 65 12.10 -6.61 3.63
C GLU A 65 11.02 -5.83 2.88
N VAL A 66 11.40 -4.98 1.90
CA VAL A 66 10.43 -4.24 1.08
C VAL A 66 9.68 -5.18 0.13
N HIS A 67 10.35 -6.17 -0.47
CA HIS A 67 9.70 -7.18 -1.31
C HIS A 67 8.68 -8.01 -0.51
N LYS A 68 9.03 -8.45 0.71
CA LYS A 68 8.08 -9.12 1.60
C LYS A 68 6.86 -8.25 1.89
N ALA A 69 7.06 -6.96 2.19
CA ALA A 69 5.97 -6.04 2.44
C ALA A 69 5.05 -5.87 1.23
N ARG A 70 5.63 -5.68 0.03
CA ARG A 70 4.88 -5.57 -1.23
C ARG A 70 4.06 -6.83 -1.50
N THR A 71 4.61 -8.01 -1.29
CA THR A 71 3.87 -9.27 -1.46
C THR A 71 2.69 -9.38 -0.50
N LYS A 72 2.90 -9.08 0.79
CA LYS A 72 1.82 -9.06 1.79
C LYS A 72 0.74 -8.03 1.45
N LEU A 73 1.12 -6.83 0.99
CA LEU A 73 0.18 -5.79 0.57
C LEU A 73 -0.61 -6.22 -0.68
N GLY A 74 0.06 -6.79 -1.69
CA GLY A 74 -0.59 -7.26 -2.91
C GLY A 74 -1.61 -8.40 -2.68
N ALA A 75 -1.51 -9.12 -1.56
CA ALA A 75 -2.48 -10.14 -1.16
C ALA A 75 -3.74 -9.58 -0.48
N LEU A 76 -3.77 -8.29 -0.14
CA LEU A 76 -4.94 -7.66 0.46
C LEU A 76 -6.03 -7.40 -0.57
N LYS A 77 -7.28 -7.65 -0.17
CA LYS A 77 -8.46 -7.25 -0.96
C LYS A 77 -8.93 -5.86 -0.51
N PRO A 78 -8.75 -4.80 -1.32
CA PRO A 78 -9.26 -3.48 -0.99
C PRO A 78 -10.80 -3.45 -1.14
N PRO A 79 -11.48 -2.53 -0.42
CA PRO A 79 -12.85 -2.13 -0.74
C PRO A 79 -12.98 -1.65 -2.20
N ALA A 80 -14.15 -1.84 -2.81
CA ALA A 80 -14.39 -1.53 -4.22
C ALA A 80 -14.09 -0.05 -4.57
N ASP A 81 -14.47 0.87 -3.68
CA ASP A 81 -14.22 2.31 -3.79
C ASP A 81 -12.71 2.68 -3.74
N LYS A 82 -11.87 1.79 -3.20
CA LYS A 82 -10.42 1.99 -3.09
C LYS A 82 -9.60 1.16 -4.07
N ALA A 83 -10.21 0.24 -4.81
CA ALA A 83 -9.49 -0.75 -5.62
C ALA A 83 -8.55 -0.10 -6.65
N GLY A 84 -9.04 0.89 -7.40
CA GLY A 84 -8.22 1.60 -8.40
C GLY A 84 -7.05 2.38 -7.77
N ALA A 85 -7.32 3.15 -6.72
CA ALA A 85 -6.30 3.90 -6.01
C ALA A 85 -5.25 2.97 -5.34
N TYR A 86 -5.69 1.81 -4.84
CA TYR A 86 -4.79 0.81 -4.25
C TYR A 86 -3.91 0.12 -5.28
N ALA A 87 -4.46 -0.23 -6.45
CA ALA A 87 -3.67 -0.76 -7.56
C ALA A 87 -2.60 0.25 -8.02
N ALA A 88 -2.96 1.52 -8.14
CA ALA A 88 -2.00 2.60 -8.46
C ALA A 88 -0.92 2.75 -7.36
N TYR A 89 -1.29 2.60 -6.10
CA TYR A 89 -0.33 2.56 -4.98
C TYR A 89 0.64 1.37 -5.08
N LEU A 90 0.14 0.16 -5.35
CA LEU A 90 0.99 -1.03 -5.52
C LEU A 90 1.93 -0.91 -6.71
N SER A 91 1.46 -0.34 -7.82
CA SER A 91 2.32 -0.06 -8.98
C SER A 91 3.41 0.95 -8.65
N ALA A 92 3.09 2.01 -7.92
CA ALA A 92 4.09 3.00 -7.47
C ALA A 92 5.10 2.38 -6.50
N LEU A 93 4.64 1.50 -5.58
CA LEU A 93 5.50 0.75 -4.68
C LEU A 93 6.45 -0.16 -5.45
N GLN A 94 5.97 -0.85 -6.49
CA GLN A 94 6.81 -1.69 -7.35
C GLN A 94 7.87 -0.86 -8.09
N GLY A 95 7.51 0.32 -8.60
CA GLY A 95 8.48 1.24 -9.20
C GLY A 95 9.57 1.67 -8.20
N GLN A 96 9.18 1.95 -6.96
CA GLN A 96 10.12 2.28 -5.89
C GLN A 96 11.06 1.12 -5.54
N ILE A 97 10.54 -0.10 -5.51
CA ILE A 97 11.34 -1.32 -5.32
C ILE A 97 12.38 -1.46 -6.44
N GLY A 98 12.00 -1.19 -7.70
CA GLY A 98 12.93 -1.19 -8.83
C GLY A 98 14.12 -0.23 -8.64
N VAL A 99 13.91 0.93 -8.02
CA VAL A 99 15.00 1.86 -7.67
C VAL A 99 15.95 1.24 -6.65
N PHE A 100 15.42 0.55 -5.63
CA PHE A 100 16.25 -0.15 -4.64
C PHE A 100 17.01 -1.32 -5.27
N ASP A 101 16.38 -2.10 -6.14
CA ASP A 101 17.01 -3.22 -6.82
C ASP A 101 18.12 -2.74 -7.79
N GLN A 102 17.92 -1.61 -8.47
CA GLN A 102 18.96 -0.98 -9.28
C GLN A 102 20.12 -0.49 -8.43
N ALA A 103 19.85 0.19 -7.31
CA ALA A 103 20.89 0.65 -6.40
C ALA A 103 21.69 -0.53 -5.79
N ARG A 104 20.98 -1.62 -5.46
CA ARG A 104 21.56 -2.88 -4.97
C ARG A 104 22.51 -3.47 -6.02
N ALA A 105 22.07 -3.60 -7.27
CA ALA A 105 22.91 -4.11 -8.36
C ALA A 105 24.17 -3.26 -8.57
N LEU A 106 24.03 -1.93 -8.51
CA LEU A 106 25.17 -1.01 -8.61
C LEU A 106 26.14 -1.17 -7.43
N ALA A 107 25.63 -1.31 -6.21
CA ALA A 107 26.46 -1.51 -5.03
C ALA A 107 27.27 -2.82 -5.10
N HIS A 108 26.65 -3.91 -5.58
CA HIS A 108 27.35 -5.18 -5.83
C HIS A 108 28.41 -5.07 -6.93
N ALA A 109 28.21 -4.18 -7.91
CA ALA A 109 29.18 -3.89 -8.95
C ALA A 109 30.29 -2.91 -8.51
N GLY A 110 30.39 -2.55 -7.23
CA GLY A 110 31.35 -1.57 -6.71
C GLY A 110 31.03 -0.10 -7.09
N LYS A 111 29.87 0.14 -7.72
CA LYS A 111 29.41 1.45 -8.21
C LYS A 111 28.59 2.20 -7.15
N THR A 112 29.18 2.38 -5.97
CA THR A 112 28.47 2.92 -4.80
C THR A 112 28.01 4.36 -5.00
N ARG A 113 28.76 5.18 -5.75
CA ARG A 113 28.36 6.56 -6.05
C ARG A 113 27.11 6.59 -6.93
N GLU A 114 27.07 5.76 -7.97
CA GLU A 114 25.92 5.61 -8.85
C GLU A 114 24.70 5.06 -8.10
N ALA A 115 24.92 4.09 -7.20
CA ALA A 115 23.88 3.57 -6.32
C ALA A 115 23.24 4.67 -5.45
N LEU A 116 24.06 5.54 -4.85
CA LEU A 116 23.58 6.68 -4.07
C LEU A 116 22.81 7.70 -4.94
N LEU A 117 23.24 7.95 -6.18
CA LEU A 117 22.53 8.82 -7.11
C LEU A 117 21.16 8.26 -7.51
N VAL A 118 21.07 6.95 -7.75
CA VAL A 118 19.80 6.26 -8.02
C VAL A 118 18.85 6.40 -6.82
N LEU A 119 19.33 6.12 -5.60
CA LEU A 119 18.52 6.29 -4.38
C LEU A 119 18.10 7.75 -4.15
N GLY A 120 18.98 8.71 -4.48
CA GLY A 120 18.69 10.14 -4.42
C GLY A 120 17.50 10.53 -5.32
N ARG A 121 17.52 10.07 -6.58
CA ARG A 121 16.42 10.29 -7.53
C ARG A 121 15.12 9.61 -7.09
N GLY A 122 15.22 8.44 -6.46
CA GLY A 122 14.09 7.71 -5.89
C GLY A 122 13.36 8.40 -4.73
N ARG A 123 13.93 9.48 -4.15
CA ARG A 123 13.27 10.20 -3.03
C ARG A 123 11.97 10.88 -3.45
N ALA A 124 11.90 11.40 -4.67
CA ALA A 124 10.67 11.99 -5.20
C ALA A 124 9.57 10.92 -5.33
N SER A 125 9.91 9.76 -5.88
CA SER A 125 9.02 8.59 -5.96
C SER A 125 8.58 8.11 -4.57
N ALA A 126 9.46 8.13 -3.57
CA ALA A 126 9.12 7.83 -2.18
C ALA A 126 8.10 8.82 -1.58
N ALA A 127 8.26 10.12 -1.85
CA ALA A 127 7.31 11.14 -1.40
C ALA A 127 5.94 10.95 -2.06
N ALA A 128 5.93 10.69 -3.38
CA ALA A 128 4.71 10.44 -4.13
C ALA A 128 4.00 9.14 -3.69
N LEU A 129 4.75 8.13 -3.25
CA LEU A 129 4.22 6.90 -2.67
C LEU A 129 3.55 7.17 -1.31
N ARG A 130 4.21 7.94 -0.44
CA ARG A 130 3.65 8.34 0.87
C ARG A 130 2.36 9.16 0.72
N ALA A 131 2.30 10.05 -0.28
CA ALA A 131 1.10 10.81 -0.60
C ALA A 131 -0.07 9.89 -1.02
N ARG A 132 0.19 8.89 -1.87
CA ARG A 132 -0.82 7.87 -2.26
C ARG A 132 -1.30 7.05 -1.07
N ALA A 133 -0.38 6.62 -0.20
CA ALA A 133 -0.73 5.92 1.03
C ALA A 133 -1.63 6.76 1.95
N LYS A 134 -1.33 8.06 2.10
CA LYS A 134 -2.14 9.00 2.88
C LYS A 134 -3.56 9.13 2.30
N ALA A 135 -3.70 9.27 0.98
CA ALA A 135 -5.00 9.35 0.31
C ALA A 135 -5.86 8.09 0.50
N LEU A 136 -5.24 6.92 0.64
CA LEU A 136 -5.92 5.65 0.92
C LEU A 136 -6.29 5.45 2.40
N GLY A 137 -5.80 6.32 3.29
CA GLY A 137 -5.93 6.21 4.74
C GLY A 137 -4.93 5.25 5.40
N LEU A 138 -3.84 4.89 4.70
CA LEU A 138 -2.82 3.95 5.16
C LEU A 138 -1.73 4.66 5.98
N LYS A 139 -2.04 4.97 7.24
CA LYS A 139 -1.17 5.75 8.13
C LYS A 139 0.14 5.03 8.47
N GLY A 140 0.20 3.71 8.40
CA GLY A 140 1.41 2.92 8.60
C GLY A 140 2.35 3.02 7.39
N CYS A 141 1.77 3.18 6.20
CA CYS A 141 2.51 3.21 4.93
C CYS A 141 2.89 4.62 4.47
N SER A 142 2.39 5.67 5.14
CA SER A 142 2.62 7.07 4.78
C SER A 142 3.67 7.77 5.64
N ARG A 143 4.36 7.06 6.55
CA ARG A 143 5.36 7.62 7.47
C ARG A 143 6.76 7.52 6.89
#